data_AF-A0A060ZB20-F1
#
_entry.id   AF-A0A060ZB20-F1
#
_cell.length_a   1.000
_cell.length_b   1.000
_cell.length_c   1.000
_cell.angle_alpha   90.00
_cell.angle_beta   90.00
_cell.angle_gamma   90.00
#
_symmetry.space_group_name_H-M   'P 1'
#
loop_
_entity.id
_entity.type
_entity.pdbx_description
1 polymer ?
#
loop_
_entity_poly.entity_id
_entity_poly.type
_entity_poly.pdbx_seq_one_letter_code
_entity_poly.pdbx_strand_id
1 'polypeptide(L)' 'MTDRTEAAGRAVDASPDDPRYLVRSEKSGRTAVHKPSALEKK' A
#
# COMPACT_ATOMS: atom_id res chain seq x y z
N MET A 1 13.60 -12.87 -1.23
CA MET A 1 12.28 -13.12 -0.63
C MET A 1 11.54 -11.80 -0.65
N THR A 2 10.32 -11.77 -1.16
CA THR A 2 9.49 -10.58 -1.12
C THR A 2 8.77 -10.55 0.22
N ASP A 3 9.03 -9.51 1.01
CA ASP A 3 8.48 -9.34 2.34
C ASP A 3 6.96 -9.17 2.27
N ARG A 4 6.23 -10.17 2.77
CA ARG A 4 4.79 -10.07 3.01
C ARG A 4 4.57 -9.02 4.07
N THR A 5 3.92 -7.93 3.69
CA THR A 5 3.61 -6.83 4.60
C THR A 5 2.14 -6.95 4.99
N GLU A 6 1.86 -7.03 6.29
CA GLU A 6 0.49 -7.02 6.79
C GLU A 6 -0.01 -5.59 6.93
N ALA A 7 -1.07 -5.25 6.21
CA ALA A 7 -1.65 -3.91 6.19
C ALA A 7 -3.14 -4.00 6.50
N ALA A 8 -3.60 -3.22 7.48
CA ALA A 8 -5.01 -3.15 7.86
C ALA A 8 -5.68 -4.51 8.14
N GLY A 9 -4.95 -5.45 8.76
CA GLY A 9 -5.46 -6.79 9.11
C GLY A 9 -5.57 -7.75 7.92
N ARG A 10 -4.97 -7.42 6.77
CA ARG A 10 -4.92 -8.28 5.58
C ARG A 10 -3.48 -8.42 5.10
N ALA A 11 -3.06 -9.66 4.81
CA ALA A 11 -1.77 -9.92 4.20
C ALA A 11 -1.75 -9.30 2.80
N VAL A 12 -0.76 -8.45 2.54
CA VAL A 12 -0.51 -7.88 1.22
C VAL A 12 0.81 -8.45 0.70
N ASP A 13 0.72 -9.12 -0.45
CA ASP A 13 1.89 -9.51 -1.23
C ASP A 13 2.36 -8.29 -2.04
N ALA A 14 3.41 -7.63 -1.53
CA ALA A 14 4.19 -6.67 -2.31
C ALA A 14 5.29 -7.43 -3.05
N SER A 15 5.51 -7.12 -4.33
CA SER A 15 6.60 -7.72 -5.13
C SER A 15 7.29 -6.64 -5.97
N PRO A 16 8.51 -6.89 -6.50
CA PRO A 16 9.22 -5.93 -7.35
C PRO A 16 8.38 -5.51 -8.56
N ASP A 17 7.65 -6.46 -9.15
CA ASP A 17 6.75 -6.26 -10.30
C ASP A 17 5.40 -5.61 -9.93
N ASP A 18 4.94 -5.76 -8.67
CA ASP A 18 3.72 -5.11 -8.16
C ASP A 18 4.03 -4.43 -6.82
N PRO A 19 4.74 -3.27 -6.84
CA PRO A 19 5.03 -2.55 -5.62
C PRO A 19 3.73 -2.11 -4.95
N ARG A 20 3.66 -2.19 -3.63
CA ARG A 20 2.52 -1.74 -2.84
C ARG A 20 3.01 -0.84 -1.72
N TYR A 21 2.39 0.32 -1.58
CA TYR A 21 2.77 1.33 -0.59
C TYR A 21 1.66 1.51 0.44
N LEU A 22 2.06 1.44 1.71
CA LEU A 22 1.24 1.87 2.84
C LEU A 22 1.13 3.40 2.81
N VAL A 23 -0.06 3.91 2.53
CA VAL A 23 -0.35 5.34 2.65
C VAL A 23 -1.26 5.58 3.85
N ARG A 24 -1.13 6.76 4.44
CA ARG A 24 -2.07 7.27 5.43
C ARG A 24 -2.83 8.44 4.83
N SER A 25 -4.16 8.37 4.86
CA SER A 25 -4.99 9.49 4.44
C SER A 25 -4.97 10.58 5.50
N GLU A 26 -4.53 11.79 5.15
CA GLU A 26 -4.56 12.94 6.08
C GLU A 26 -5.99 13.31 6.48
N LYS A 27 -6.93 13.23 5.53
CA LYS A 27 -8.35 13.59 5.74
C LYS A 27 -9.06 12.68 6.73
N SER A 28 -8.78 11.38 6.71
CA SER A 28 -9.53 10.38 7.47
C SER A 28 -8.71 9.62 8.51
N GLY A 29 -7.39 9.82 8.53
CA GLY A 29 -6.47 9.09 9.40
C GLY A 29 -6.31 7.60 9.08
N ARG A 30 -7.03 7.09 8.08
CA ARG A 30 -7.04 5.66 7.71
C ARG A 30 -5.80 5.28 6.93
N THR A 31 -5.30 4.08 7.21
CA THR A 31 -4.19 3.45 6.48
C THR A 31 -4.74 2.58 5.36
N ALA A 32 -4.19 2.72 4.16
CA ALA A 32 -4.56 1.95 2.99
C ALA A 32 -3.31 1.53 2.21
N VAL A 33 -3.46 0.53 1.34
CA VAL A 33 -2.39 0.07 0.46
C VAL A 33 -2.70 0.45 -0.98
N HIS A 34 -1.85 1.25 -1.60
CA HIS A 34 -1.97 1.63 -3.00
C HIS A 34 -0.85 1.04 -3.86
N LYS A 35 -1.19 0.77 -5.13
CA LYS A 35 -0.20 0.53 -6.18
C LYS A 35 0.43 1.86 -6.60
N PRO A 36 1.66 1.86 -7.13
CA PRO A 36 2.30 3.05 -7.69
C PRO A 36 1.44 3.70 -8.79
N SER A 37 0.77 2.90 -9.62
CA SER A 37 -0.15 3.37 -10.66
C SER A 37 -1.42 4.05 -10.13
N ALA A 38 -1.75 3.85 -8.85
CA ALA A 38 -2.89 4.49 -8.20
C ALA A 38 -2.51 5.77 -7.43
N LEU A 39 -1.21 6.09 -7.33
CA LEU A 39 -0.73 7.35 -6.77
C LEU A 39 -0.83 8.44 -7.84
N GLU A 40 -2.05 8.92 -8.10
CA GLU A 40 -2.22 10.12 -8.92
C GLU A 40 -1.77 11.34 -8.13
N LYS A 41 -0.75 12.04 -8.64
CA LYS A 41 -0.35 13.36 -8.13
C LYS A 41 -1.42 14.36 -8.57
N LYS A 42 -2.29 14.76 -7.65
CA LYS A 42 -3.01 16.04 -7.78
C LYS A 42 -2.15 17.18 -7.27
#